data_AF-A0ABD5T8B5-F1
#
_entry.id   AF-A0ABD5T8B5-F1
#
_cell.length_a   1.000
_cell.length_b   1.000
_cell.length_c   1.000
_cell.angle_alpha   90.00
_cell.angle_beta   90.00
_cell.angle_gamma   90.00
#
_symmetry.space_group_name_H-M   'P 1'
#
loop_
_entity.id
_entity.type
_entity.pdbx_description
1 polymer ?
#
loop_
_entity_poly.entity_id
_entity_poly.type
_entity_poly.pdbx_seq_one_letter_code
_entity_poly.pdbx_strand_id
1 'polypeptide(L)'
;MNFNELFSKRAAALAMVVLLVASSGGALAQAAMTINDPTQINYESDAVQNPGVEVTLEKDTHQVGWDTVEYEGDDGEVKTPDARVNDSEANPVGITATDIAFEDAGAFPRYNESHSALHADEWSTETGVSVSNTTTAPDVDALNVATNGSFFDGNSATATYTLSESIDSDENKRSLQLFADVNTLDAGAHVEVRIVDEDGDYKTAVIDPDNSTDADHVLANATGEGYVLQHQLGKMDTTTVGGSDGEFDNMASVEIVVMDGDADVSLSVINAEKLGEYTLGEQRVDTDDDGEKDDTRTITEPSGTYWVTGYDTLGETFSNATIAGSEVAMIFDASSLETETDARIEFTDDRGDSGVYPGFEFIVDVYYRLSLPSAYDVSYSNAELTDTVERPSSRYETVEYAEGVSDTEFEEISSWSSVKSSYDSQGDEVTLDSTIQPGQELAIHYEYLVTASEKDTFPASSGAAPGQYAGESGGWLSNIPIVGQWLGGIAAAVGALFGGKWAMGK
;
A
#
# COMPACT_ATOMS: atom_id res chain seq x y z
N MET A 1 -21.40 20.51 -74.99
CA MET A 1 -20.43 19.43 -74.72
C MET A 1 -19.82 19.76 -73.37
N ASN A 2 -20.41 19.21 -72.30
CA ASN A 2 -20.03 17.93 -71.66
C ASN A 2 -18.69 18.09 -70.92
N PHE A 3 -18.53 17.81 -69.63
CA PHE A 3 -19.41 17.32 -68.55
C PHE A 3 -18.69 17.64 -67.21
N ASN A 4 -19.49 18.02 -66.21
CA ASN A 4 -19.29 18.20 -64.77
C ASN A 4 -18.13 17.47 -64.04
N GLU A 5 -17.43 18.15 -63.13
CA GLU A 5 -17.55 18.14 -61.63
C GLU A 5 -16.99 16.87 -60.97
N LEU A 6 -16.03 16.91 -60.04
CA LEU A 6 -16.08 17.42 -58.65
C LEU A 6 -17.19 16.80 -57.80
N PHE A 7 -16.75 16.29 -56.63
CA PHE A 7 -17.51 15.90 -55.44
C PHE A 7 -18.22 14.52 -55.37
N SER A 8 -17.87 13.83 -54.26
CA SER A 8 -18.80 13.38 -53.21
C SER A 8 -19.09 11.87 -53.08
N LYS A 9 -18.59 11.34 -51.95
CA LYS A 9 -19.25 10.46 -50.96
C LYS A 9 -19.18 8.92 -51.11
N ARG A 10 -18.67 8.34 -50.02
CA ARG A 10 -19.21 7.21 -49.24
C ARG A 10 -18.90 5.77 -49.68
N ALA A 11 -18.21 5.09 -48.76
CA ALA A 11 -18.56 3.80 -48.14
C ALA A 11 -18.16 2.48 -48.84
N ALA A 12 -17.89 1.51 -47.94
CA ALA A 12 -17.72 0.05 -48.10
C ALA A 12 -16.33 -0.41 -48.56
N ALA A 13 -15.49 -0.99 -47.68
CA ALA A 13 -15.59 -2.32 -47.05
C ALA A 13 -15.42 -3.48 -48.06
N LEU A 14 -14.35 -4.27 -47.88
CA LEU A 14 -14.23 -5.73 -48.09
C LEU A 14 -12.77 -6.08 -47.71
N ALA A 15 -12.44 -6.62 -46.53
CA ALA A 15 -12.71 -8.00 -46.10
C ALA A 15 -12.47 -9.01 -47.23
N MET A 16 -11.23 -9.50 -47.34
CA MET A 16 -10.92 -10.67 -48.14
C MET A 16 -10.52 -11.81 -47.19
N VAL A 17 -11.55 -12.48 -46.68
CA VAL A 17 -11.47 -13.83 -46.10
C VAL A 17 -11.02 -14.76 -47.22
N VAL A 18 -9.82 -15.31 -47.11
CA VAL A 18 -9.38 -16.42 -47.97
C VAL A 18 -9.97 -17.70 -47.39
N LEU A 19 -11.18 -18.02 -47.83
CA LEU A 19 -11.78 -19.34 -47.65
C LEU A 19 -11.19 -20.29 -48.69
N LEU A 20 -10.14 -21.04 -48.34
CA LEU A 20 -9.66 -22.15 -49.16
C LEU A 20 -10.20 -23.48 -48.60
N VAL A 21 -11.36 -23.89 -49.10
CA VAL A 21 -11.84 -25.27 -48.98
C VAL A 21 -11.10 -26.10 -50.03
N ALA A 22 -10.17 -26.95 -49.58
CA ALA A 22 -9.63 -28.05 -50.36
C ALA A 22 -9.85 -29.35 -49.60
N SER A 23 -10.94 -30.03 -49.96
CA SER A 23 -11.30 -31.37 -49.51
C SER A 23 -10.50 -32.43 -50.28
N SER A 24 -9.44 -32.96 -49.69
CA SER A 24 -8.91 -34.29 -50.02
C SER A 24 -7.96 -34.82 -48.94
N GLY A 25 -8.50 -35.62 -48.01
CA GLY A 25 -7.88 -36.78 -47.37
C GLY A 25 -6.39 -36.75 -46.99
N GLY A 26 -5.91 -35.68 -46.36
CA GLY A 26 -4.65 -35.65 -45.61
C GLY A 26 -4.93 -35.14 -44.20
N ALA A 27 -4.29 -35.71 -43.18
CA ALA A 27 -4.29 -35.14 -41.85
C ALA A 27 -3.89 -33.66 -41.98
N LEU A 28 -4.82 -32.76 -41.68
CA LEU A 28 -4.50 -31.35 -41.55
C LEU A 28 -3.59 -31.28 -40.33
N ALA A 29 -2.29 -31.06 -40.55
CA ALA A 29 -1.41 -30.57 -39.50
C ALA A 29 -2.08 -29.30 -38.96
N GLN A 30 -2.63 -29.36 -37.76
CA GLN A 30 -3.05 -28.15 -37.05
C GLN A 30 -1.80 -27.28 -36.97
N ALA A 31 -1.91 -26.01 -37.36
CA ALA A 31 -0.80 -25.09 -37.19
C ALA A 31 -0.40 -25.09 -35.70
N ALA A 32 0.91 -25.20 -35.44
CA ALA A 32 1.43 -24.96 -34.10
C ALA A 32 0.91 -23.59 -33.64
N MET A 33 0.41 -23.56 -32.42
CA MET A 33 -0.10 -22.35 -31.81
C MET A 33 0.98 -21.86 -30.86
N THR A 34 1.29 -20.57 -30.93
CA THR A 34 2.24 -19.90 -30.06
C THR A 34 1.62 -18.61 -29.56
N ILE A 35 1.77 -18.32 -28.26
CA ILE A 35 1.40 -17.05 -27.64
C ILE A 35 2.70 -16.44 -27.11
N ASN A 36 3.07 -15.23 -27.57
CA ASN A 36 4.29 -14.51 -27.18
C ASN A 36 3.94 -13.14 -26.60
N ASP A 37 2.78 -13.02 -25.95
CA ASP A 37 2.31 -11.77 -25.38
C ASP A 37 1.55 -12.17 -24.11
N PRO A 38 2.08 -11.83 -22.92
CA PRO A 38 1.45 -12.21 -21.66
C PRO A 38 0.01 -11.70 -21.56
N THR A 39 -0.30 -10.55 -22.17
CA THR A 39 -1.65 -9.96 -22.14
C THR A 39 -2.69 -10.75 -22.96
N GLN A 40 -2.23 -11.70 -23.78
CA GLN A 40 -3.08 -12.61 -24.56
C GLN A 40 -3.34 -13.95 -23.86
N ILE A 41 -2.77 -14.16 -22.67
CA ILE A 41 -2.92 -15.38 -21.88
C ILE A 41 -4.11 -15.22 -20.92
N ASN A 42 -4.93 -16.27 -20.82
CA ASN A 42 -6.05 -16.33 -19.89
C ASN A 42 -5.61 -16.94 -18.55
N TYR A 43 -5.08 -16.11 -17.66
CA TYR A 43 -4.65 -16.52 -16.31
C TYR A 43 -5.80 -16.93 -15.38
N GLU A 44 -7.06 -16.66 -15.74
CA GLU A 44 -8.24 -17.17 -15.00
C GLU A 44 -8.53 -18.66 -15.30
N SER A 45 -7.84 -19.25 -16.28
CA SER A 45 -8.03 -20.66 -16.59
C SER A 45 -7.17 -21.54 -15.70
N ASP A 46 -7.77 -22.55 -15.06
CA ASP A 46 -7.09 -23.68 -14.37
C ASP A 46 -6.12 -24.47 -15.30
N ALA A 47 -6.09 -24.12 -16.58
CA ALA A 47 -5.21 -24.71 -17.56
C ALA A 47 -3.82 -24.05 -17.62
N VAL A 48 -3.70 -22.82 -17.11
CA VAL A 48 -2.54 -21.93 -17.18
C VAL A 48 -1.92 -21.83 -15.78
N GLN A 49 -0.58 -21.75 -15.69
CA GLN A 49 0.10 -21.49 -14.42
C GLN A 49 0.28 -19.98 -14.24
N ASN A 50 0.24 -19.51 -12.99
CA ASN A 50 0.48 -18.12 -12.67
C ASN A 50 1.47 -18.02 -11.49
N PRO A 51 2.74 -18.40 -11.69
CA PRO A 51 3.74 -18.24 -10.65
C PRO A 51 3.96 -16.76 -10.35
N GLY A 52 4.29 -16.46 -9.10
CA GLY A 52 4.58 -15.12 -8.64
C GLY A 52 5.74 -15.09 -7.65
N VAL A 53 6.42 -13.94 -7.59
CA VAL A 53 7.33 -13.64 -6.49
C VAL A 53 6.59 -12.78 -5.49
N GLU A 54 6.31 -13.36 -4.32
CA GLU A 54 5.73 -12.65 -3.18
C GLU A 54 6.83 -11.92 -2.43
N VAL A 55 6.58 -10.65 -2.07
CA VAL A 55 7.53 -9.80 -1.38
C VAL A 55 6.83 -8.84 -0.42
N THR A 56 7.56 -8.36 0.58
CA THR A 56 7.28 -7.07 1.20
C THR A 56 8.19 -6.03 0.56
N LEU A 57 7.59 -5.10 -0.19
CA LEU A 57 8.25 -3.94 -0.78
C LEU A 57 8.29 -2.81 0.26
N GLU A 58 9.47 -2.39 0.66
CA GLU A 58 9.66 -1.14 1.40
C GLU A 58 9.94 -0.02 0.40
N LYS A 59 9.27 1.12 0.58
CA LYS A 59 9.49 2.34 -0.20
C LYS A 59 10.11 3.40 0.69
N ASP A 60 11.23 3.96 0.28
CA ASP A 60 11.84 5.08 0.98
C ASP A 60 10.86 6.27 1.01
N THR A 61 10.11 6.49 -0.07
CA THR A 61 9.10 7.55 -0.16
C THR A 61 7.87 7.13 -0.98
N HIS A 62 6.68 7.45 -0.47
CA HIS A 62 5.43 7.31 -1.19
C HIS A 62 4.58 8.58 -1.11
N GLN A 63 4.15 9.10 -2.26
CA GLN A 63 3.16 10.17 -2.33
C GLN A 63 1.76 9.58 -2.32
N VAL A 64 0.87 10.02 -1.42
CA VAL A 64 -0.50 9.48 -1.31
C VAL A 64 -1.32 9.62 -2.61
N GLY A 65 -0.92 10.52 -3.51
CA GLY A 65 -1.54 10.67 -4.83
C GLY A 65 -1.09 9.66 -5.90
N TRP A 66 -0.09 8.84 -5.63
CA TRP A 66 0.40 7.77 -6.52
C TRP A 66 -0.43 6.50 -6.35
N ASP A 67 -0.40 5.62 -7.36
CA ASP A 67 -0.94 4.28 -7.21
C ASP A 67 -0.09 3.47 -6.21
N THR A 68 -0.72 2.55 -5.48
CA THR A 68 -0.08 1.79 -4.39
C THR A 68 1.17 1.03 -4.83
N VAL A 69 1.30 0.67 -6.11
CA VAL A 69 2.46 -0.06 -6.65
C VAL A 69 3.56 0.86 -7.20
N GLU A 70 3.28 2.15 -7.39
CA GLU A 70 4.23 3.10 -7.98
C GLU A 70 5.35 3.50 -7.01
N TYR A 71 6.54 3.73 -7.56
CA TYR A 71 7.74 4.13 -6.81
C TYR A 71 8.59 5.12 -7.62
N GLU A 72 9.55 5.79 -7.00
CA GLU A 72 10.46 6.69 -7.69
C GLU A 72 11.67 5.94 -8.29
N GLY A 73 11.84 6.01 -9.61
CA GLY A 73 12.99 5.39 -10.29
C GLY A 73 14.29 6.18 -10.11
N ASP A 74 15.44 5.58 -10.45
CA ASP A 74 16.77 6.22 -10.38
C ASP A 74 16.92 7.50 -11.23
N ASP A 75 16.01 7.75 -12.16
CA ASP A 75 15.93 8.97 -12.97
C ASP A 75 15.08 10.08 -12.32
N GLY A 76 14.47 9.82 -11.16
CA GLY A 76 13.55 10.69 -10.44
C GLY A 76 12.12 10.69 -11.01
N GLU A 77 11.83 9.81 -11.96
CA GLU A 77 10.50 9.66 -12.55
C GLU A 77 9.74 8.54 -11.84
N VAL A 78 8.42 8.70 -11.70
CA VAL A 78 7.55 7.66 -11.15
C VAL A 78 7.51 6.47 -12.10
N LYS A 79 7.68 5.25 -11.55
CA LYS A 79 7.63 3.98 -12.27
C LYS A 79 6.54 3.09 -11.69
N THR A 80 5.94 2.29 -12.57
CA THR A 80 5.01 1.22 -12.22
C THR A 80 5.69 -0.11 -12.55
N PRO A 81 5.88 -1.02 -11.57
CA PRO A 81 6.38 -2.35 -11.84
C PRO A 81 5.28 -3.26 -12.41
N ASP A 82 5.66 -4.33 -13.11
CA ASP A 82 4.79 -5.44 -13.55
C ASP A 82 4.40 -6.30 -12.33
N ALA A 83 3.61 -5.73 -11.42
CA ALA A 83 3.22 -6.32 -10.15
C ALA A 83 1.88 -5.77 -9.67
N ARG A 84 1.30 -6.44 -8.67
CA ARG A 84 0.12 -5.96 -7.94
C ARG A 84 0.34 -6.02 -6.43
N VAL A 85 -0.57 -5.36 -5.72
CA VAL A 85 -0.73 -5.54 -4.28
C VAL A 85 -1.20 -6.97 -4.00
N ASN A 86 -0.71 -7.58 -2.93
CA ASN A 86 -1.16 -8.90 -2.52
C ASN A 86 -2.56 -8.84 -1.90
N ASP A 87 -3.57 -9.16 -2.71
CA ASP A 87 -4.98 -9.17 -2.30
C ASP A 87 -5.34 -10.29 -1.31
N SER A 88 -4.46 -11.27 -1.04
CA SER A 88 -4.67 -12.24 0.03
C SER A 88 -4.46 -11.62 1.42
N GLU A 89 -3.68 -10.54 1.49
CA GLU A 89 -3.46 -9.78 2.72
C GLU A 89 -4.57 -8.74 2.89
N ALA A 90 -5.37 -8.90 3.95
CA ALA A 90 -6.50 -7.99 4.20
C ALA A 90 -6.05 -6.53 4.46
N ASN A 91 -4.81 -6.32 4.89
CA ASN A 91 -4.20 -5.01 5.15
C ASN A 91 -2.77 -5.00 4.60
N PRO A 92 -2.59 -4.76 3.30
CA PRO A 92 -1.31 -4.98 2.64
C PRO A 92 -0.35 -3.79 2.76
N VAL A 93 -0.77 -2.65 3.32
CA VAL A 93 0.04 -1.42 3.37
C VAL A 93 0.42 -1.09 4.81
N GLY A 94 1.71 -1.14 5.14
CA GLY A 94 2.29 -0.78 6.43
C GLY A 94 2.81 0.66 6.44
N ILE A 95 2.46 1.43 7.46
CA ILE A 95 2.87 2.83 7.62
C ILE A 95 3.15 3.16 9.09
N THR A 96 4.01 4.15 9.34
CA THR A 96 4.32 4.67 10.67
C THR A 96 3.81 6.11 10.76
N ALA A 97 3.00 6.45 11.77
CA ALA A 97 2.30 7.73 11.82
C ALA A 97 3.25 8.94 11.93
N THR A 98 4.39 8.77 12.58
CA THR A 98 5.43 9.80 12.70
C THR A 98 6.28 9.96 11.44
N ASP A 99 6.08 9.12 10.42
CA ASP A 99 6.83 9.15 9.17
C ASP A 99 6.01 9.77 8.02
N ILE A 100 4.90 10.43 8.36
CA ILE A 100 4.00 11.09 7.42
C ILE A 100 4.28 12.60 7.44
N ALA A 101 4.78 13.15 6.34
CA ALA A 101 4.86 14.59 6.12
C ALA A 101 3.53 15.11 5.57
N PHE A 102 2.85 15.97 6.32
CA PHE A 102 1.61 16.62 5.90
C PHE A 102 1.52 18.05 6.43
N GLU A 103 0.85 18.93 5.67
CA GLU A 103 0.80 20.38 5.95
C GLU A 103 0.26 20.69 7.35
N ASP A 104 -0.69 19.89 7.86
CA ASP A 104 -1.35 20.14 9.13
C ASP A 104 -0.48 19.82 10.37
N ALA A 105 0.63 19.09 10.19
CA ALA A 105 1.51 18.66 11.28
C ALA A 105 2.15 19.86 12.01
N GLY A 106 2.66 20.83 11.24
CA GLY A 106 3.28 22.05 11.74
C GLY A 106 2.33 23.23 11.89
N ALA A 107 1.03 23.07 11.69
CA ALA A 107 0.10 24.18 11.57
C ALA A 107 -0.31 24.82 12.92
N PHE A 108 0.04 24.22 14.06
CA PHE A 108 -0.35 24.73 15.38
C PHE A 108 0.72 25.68 15.95
N PRO A 109 0.34 26.87 16.44
CA PRO A 109 -1.00 27.48 16.37
C PRO A 109 -1.31 28.05 14.98
N ARG A 110 -2.56 27.98 14.51
CA ARG A 110 -2.96 28.41 13.14
C ARG A 110 -3.03 29.93 12.96
N TYR A 111 -2.22 30.68 13.68
CA TYR A 111 -2.23 32.15 13.65
C TYR A 111 -1.38 32.69 12.49
N ASN A 112 -0.27 32.02 12.15
CA ASN A 112 0.55 32.33 10.98
C ASN A 112 1.46 31.13 10.62
N GLU A 113 1.86 31.01 9.35
CA GLU A 113 2.74 29.92 8.87
C GLU A 113 4.20 30.02 9.36
N SER A 114 4.59 31.09 10.07
CA SER A 114 5.97 31.31 10.52
C SER A 114 6.21 30.94 11.98
N HIS A 115 5.15 30.63 12.73
CA HIS A 115 5.19 30.30 14.15
C HIS A 115 4.50 28.94 14.33
N SER A 116 5.26 27.94 14.78
CA SER A 116 4.76 26.58 14.98
C SER A 116 5.33 26.03 16.28
N ALA A 117 4.55 25.20 16.98
CA ALA A 117 5.01 24.45 18.13
C ALA A 117 6.10 23.44 17.77
N LEU A 118 6.28 23.11 16.49
CA LEU A 118 7.40 22.27 16.03
C LEU A 118 8.73 23.03 15.89
N HIS A 119 8.72 24.37 15.97
CA HIS A 119 9.92 25.19 15.82
C HIS A 119 10.57 25.45 17.17
N ALA A 120 11.76 24.89 17.39
CA ALA A 120 12.48 24.95 18.66
C ALA A 120 12.85 26.37 19.13
N ASP A 121 13.00 27.34 18.22
CA ASP A 121 13.32 28.72 18.58
C ASP A 121 12.16 29.48 19.22
N GLU A 122 10.95 28.93 19.15
CA GLU A 122 9.77 29.45 19.84
C GLU A 122 9.63 28.93 21.29
N TRP A 123 10.47 27.97 21.69
CA TRP A 123 10.43 27.36 23.03
C TRP A 123 11.42 28.01 24.00
N SER A 124 10.96 28.20 25.24
CA SER A 124 11.82 28.53 26.38
C SER A 124 12.11 27.28 27.20
N THR A 125 13.32 27.16 27.76
CA THR A 125 13.76 25.96 28.48
C THR A 125 14.34 26.29 29.85
N GLU A 126 14.02 25.46 30.83
CA GLU A 126 14.70 25.43 32.12
C GLU A 126 16.02 24.66 32.06
N THR A 127 16.84 24.79 33.11
CA THR A 127 18.12 24.09 33.17
C THR A 127 17.90 22.58 33.29
N GLY A 128 18.42 21.82 32.35
CA GLY A 128 18.39 20.35 32.37
C GLY A 128 17.70 19.73 31.16
N VAL A 129 16.77 20.47 30.56
CA VAL A 129 16.06 20.12 29.32
C VAL A 129 16.54 21.01 28.18
N SER A 130 16.54 20.47 26.97
CA SER A 130 16.84 21.17 25.74
C SER A 130 15.79 20.86 24.67
N VAL A 131 15.58 21.81 23.77
CA VAL A 131 14.67 21.69 22.64
C VAL A 131 15.43 22.01 21.36
N SER A 132 15.24 21.22 20.31
CA SER A 132 15.90 21.41 19.01
C SER A 132 15.05 20.90 17.85
N ASN A 133 15.19 21.52 16.67
CA ASN A 133 14.59 21.00 15.44
C ASN A 133 15.26 19.67 15.05
N THR A 134 14.46 18.68 14.70
CA THR A 134 14.89 17.37 14.20
C THR A 134 13.93 16.89 13.11
N THR A 135 14.12 15.67 12.65
CA THR A 135 13.15 14.95 11.83
C THR A 135 12.91 13.56 12.43
N THR A 136 11.69 13.05 12.33
CA THR A 136 11.35 11.64 12.68
C THR A 136 11.68 10.70 11.52
N ALA A 137 11.38 11.14 10.29
CA ALA A 137 11.76 10.48 9.04
C ALA A 137 12.17 11.52 7.96
N PRO A 138 12.70 11.11 6.79
CA PRO A 138 12.99 12.04 5.70
C PRO A 138 11.82 12.99 5.42
N ASP A 139 12.11 14.30 5.39
CA ASP A 139 11.15 15.39 5.15
C ASP A 139 9.99 15.50 6.15
N VAL A 140 10.04 14.82 7.30
CA VAL A 140 9.08 15.00 8.41
C VAL A 140 9.69 15.86 9.51
N ASP A 141 9.29 17.12 9.57
CA ASP A 141 9.73 18.07 10.60
C ASP A 141 9.26 17.62 12.00
N ALA A 142 10.13 17.74 13.00
CA ALA A 142 9.81 17.40 14.37
C ALA A 142 10.53 18.27 15.40
N LEU A 143 9.93 18.36 16.59
CA LEU A 143 10.50 18.97 17.78
C LEU A 143 11.15 17.90 18.64
N ASN A 144 12.46 17.96 18.85
CA ASN A 144 13.13 17.11 19.83
C ASN A 144 13.13 17.78 21.21
N VAL A 145 12.73 17.05 22.24
CA VAL A 145 12.87 17.43 23.65
C VAL A 145 13.70 16.38 24.36
N ALA A 146 14.87 16.80 24.86
CA ALA A 146 15.82 15.88 25.49
C ALA A 146 16.40 16.45 26.78
N THR A 147 16.57 15.56 27.75
CA THR A 147 17.35 15.79 28.96
C THR A 147 18.85 15.72 28.67
N ASN A 148 19.66 16.34 29.53
CA ASN A 148 21.12 16.38 29.37
C ASN A 148 21.86 15.22 30.07
N GLY A 149 21.16 14.15 30.48
CA GLY A 149 21.75 12.99 31.16
C GLY A 149 22.01 13.20 32.65
N SER A 150 21.24 14.08 33.31
CA SER A 150 21.46 14.46 34.72
C SER A 150 20.23 14.34 35.60
N PHE A 151 19.15 13.77 35.08
CA PHE A 151 17.90 13.60 35.81
C PHE A 151 17.98 12.37 36.73
N PHE A 152 17.30 12.48 37.86
CA PHE A 152 17.15 11.44 38.86
C PHE A 152 15.88 11.73 39.67
N ASP A 153 15.43 10.75 40.45
CA ASP A 153 14.25 10.85 41.33
C ASP A 153 14.22 12.17 42.13
N GLY A 154 13.14 12.92 41.96
CA GLY A 154 12.87 14.23 42.55
C GLY A 154 13.30 15.44 41.70
N ASN A 155 13.87 15.24 40.52
CA ASN A 155 14.21 16.32 39.59
C ASN A 155 13.09 16.54 38.57
N SER A 156 12.88 17.80 38.20
CA SER A 156 11.99 18.19 37.11
C SER A 156 12.57 19.38 36.35
N ALA A 157 12.32 19.47 35.05
CA ALA A 157 12.50 20.71 34.30
C ALA A 157 11.48 20.80 33.18
N THR A 158 11.16 22.04 32.80
CA THR A 158 10.13 22.34 31.81
C THR A 158 10.71 23.01 30.56
N ALA A 159 10.18 22.62 29.40
CA ALA A 159 10.20 23.41 28.19
C ALA A 159 8.79 24.02 27.98
N THR A 160 8.71 25.32 27.70
CA THR A 160 7.43 26.03 27.56
C THR A 160 7.35 26.73 26.20
N TYR A 161 6.26 26.46 25.48
CA TYR A 161 5.79 27.18 24.30
C TYR A 161 4.62 28.07 24.70
N THR A 162 4.82 29.39 24.67
CA THR A 162 3.77 30.36 25.00
C THR A 162 3.01 30.76 23.74
N LEU A 163 1.69 30.62 23.76
CA LEU A 163 0.86 31.09 22.66
C LEU A 163 0.89 32.61 22.61
N SER A 164 1.06 33.17 21.41
CA SER A 164 1.01 34.63 21.23
C SER A 164 -0.37 35.21 21.54
N GLU A 165 -1.42 34.44 21.30
CA GLU A 165 -2.81 34.72 21.66
C GLU A 165 -3.41 33.46 22.28
N SER A 166 -4.07 33.61 23.42
CA SER A 166 -4.76 32.49 24.09
C SER A 166 -5.94 32.01 23.26
N ILE A 167 -6.21 30.72 23.28
CA ILE A 167 -7.41 30.15 22.67
C ILE A 167 -8.51 30.11 23.74
N ASP A 168 -9.49 31.00 23.62
CA ASP A 168 -10.52 31.29 24.62
C ASP A 168 -11.92 30.76 24.24
N SER A 169 -11.97 29.83 23.28
CA SER A 169 -13.23 29.30 22.76
C SER A 169 -13.15 27.84 22.35
N ASP A 170 -14.20 27.11 22.76
CA ASP A 170 -14.40 25.69 22.46
C ASP A 170 -13.20 24.81 22.89
N GLU A 171 -12.40 25.27 23.85
CA GLU A 171 -11.24 24.60 24.43
C GLU A 171 -11.56 23.17 24.84
N ASN A 172 -12.67 22.95 25.54
CA ASN A 172 -13.12 21.61 25.94
C ASN A 172 -13.58 20.71 24.76
N LYS A 173 -13.80 21.26 23.56
CA LYS A 173 -14.17 20.50 22.36
C LYS A 173 -12.99 20.16 21.46
N ARG A 174 -11.82 20.75 21.71
CA ARG A 174 -10.62 20.51 20.93
C ARG A 174 -9.92 19.23 21.40
N SER A 175 -9.12 18.65 20.52
CA SER A 175 -8.33 17.46 20.80
C SER A 175 -6.86 17.82 20.93
N LEU A 176 -6.22 17.30 21.97
CA LEU A 176 -4.77 17.20 22.05
C LEU A 176 -4.33 16.04 21.15
N GLN A 177 -3.51 16.35 20.15
CA GLN A 177 -3.02 15.41 19.16
C GLN A 177 -1.50 15.45 19.18
N LEU A 178 -0.88 14.31 19.50
CA LEU A 178 0.55 14.15 19.68
C LEU A 178 1.02 12.94 18.89
N PHE A 179 1.97 13.13 17.98
CA PHE A 179 2.64 12.04 17.25
C PHE A 179 4.10 12.09 17.66
N ALA A 180 4.62 11.01 18.23
CA ALA A 180 5.94 11.01 18.85
C ALA A 180 6.75 9.72 18.65
N ASP A 181 8.06 9.90 18.54
CA ASP A 181 9.06 8.85 18.70
C ASP A 181 9.77 9.04 20.04
N VAL A 182 9.93 7.95 20.78
CA VAL A 182 10.59 7.93 22.08
C VAL A 182 11.96 7.27 21.92
N ASN A 183 12.99 8.11 21.78
CA ASN A 183 14.37 7.70 21.54
C ASN A 183 15.02 7.14 22.81
N THR A 184 14.73 7.73 23.96
CA THR A 184 15.22 7.29 25.27
C THR A 184 14.16 7.54 26.33
N LEU A 185 13.96 6.54 27.19
CA LEU A 185 13.07 6.63 28.34
C LEU A 185 13.64 5.77 29.47
N ASP A 186 14.23 6.43 30.48
CA ASP A 186 14.71 5.73 31.67
C ASP A 186 13.55 5.09 32.44
N ALA A 187 13.83 4.00 33.16
CA ALA A 187 12.80 3.24 33.89
C ALA A 187 12.07 4.01 35.01
N GLY A 188 12.53 5.21 35.39
CA GLY A 188 11.84 6.11 36.32
C GLY A 188 11.51 7.47 35.71
N ALA A 189 11.71 7.63 34.40
CA ALA A 189 11.39 8.87 33.71
C ALA A 189 9.87 9.02 33.57
N HIS A 190 9.39 10.24 33.79
CA HIS A 190 8.01 10.63 33.58
C HIS A 190 7.99 11.92 32.76
N VAL A 191 7.41 11.87 31.56
CA VAL A 191 7.27 13.04 30.68
C VAL A 191 5.80 13.42 30.60
N GLU A 192 5.48 14.67 30.88
CA GLU A 192 4.14 15.22 30.69
C GLU A 192 4.15 16.24 29.55
N VAL A 193 3.20 16.09 28.62
CA VAL A 193 2.82 17.15 27.67
C VAL A 193 1.55 17.80 28.21
N ARG A 194 1.67 19.06 28.64
CA ARG A 194 0.62 19.81 29.30
C ARG A 194 0.08 20.89 28.37
N ILE A 195 -1.24 20.98 28.30
CA ILE A 195 -1.92 22.18 27.79
C ILE A 195 -2.37 22.98 29.00
N VAL A 196 -1.83 24.19 29.14
CA VAL A 196 -1.94 25.02 30.35
C VAL A 196 -2.76 26.26 30.04
N ASP A 197 -3.65 26.62 30.96
CA ASP A 197 -4.46 27.83 30.90
C ASP A 197 -3.73 29.06 31.50
N GLU A 198 -4.43 30.20 31.59
CA GLU A 198 -3.83 31.46 32.07
C GLU A 198 -3.48 31.47 33.57
N ASP A 199 -4.15 30.65 34.40
CA ASP A 199 -3.95 30.64 35.85
C ASP A 199 -3.14 29.43 36.36
N GLY A 200 -2.82 28.51 35.45
CA GLY A 200 -1.87 27.41 35.59
C GLY A 200 -2.51 26.03 35.64
N ASP A 201 -3.85 25.91 35.62
CA ASP A 201 -4.48 24.60 35.51
C ASP A 201 -4.21 23.98 34.14
N TYR A 202 -4.18 22.65 34.09
CA TYR A 202 -3.74 21.97 32.88
C TYR A 202 -4.41 20.62 32.64
N LYS A 203 -4.44 20.25 31.35
CA LYS A 203 -4.69 18.89 30.85
C LYS A 203 -3.37 18.25 30.47
N THR A 204 -3.21 16.94 30.67
CA THR A 204 -1.91 16.28 30.45
C THR A 204 -2.04 14.96 29.70
N ALA A 205 -1.15 14.76 28.72
CA ALA A 205 -0.78 13.47 28.19
C ALA A 205 0.59 13.06 28.76
N VAL A 206 0.84 11.76 28.93
CA VAL A 206 2.03 11.25 29.62
C VAL A 206 2.80 10.22 28.79
N ILE A 207 4.12 10.25 28.91
CA ILE A 207 5.03 9.17 28.50
C ILE A 207 5.69 8.64 29.78
N ASP A 208 5.40 7.40 30.14
CA ASP A 208 5.79 6.82 31.42
C ASP A 208 5.90 5.29 31.34
N PRO A 209 7.07 4.70 31.63
CA PRO A 209 7.28 3.24 31.62
C PRO A 209 6.33 2.43 32.51
N ASP A 210 5.84 3.02 33.60
CA ASP A 210 5.01 2.34 34.59
C ASP A 210 3.51 2.40 34.26
N ASN A 211 3.12 3.19 33.25
CA ASN A 211 1.73 3.36 32.85
C ASN A 211 1.24 2.32 31.85
N SER A 212 -0.08 2.10 31.85
CA SER A 212 -0.79 1.24 30.91
C SER A 212 -1.11 2.01 29.63
N THR A 213 -0.76 1.48 28.46
CA THR A 213 -1.12 2.06 27.15
C THR A 213 -2.62 2.08 26.88
N ASP A 214 -3.40 1.27 27.60
CA ASP A 214 -4.87 1.30 27.51
C ASP A 214 -5.51 2.52 28.18
N ALA A 215 -4.72 3.39 28.83
CA ALA A 215 -5.24 4.58 29.49
C ALA A 215 -5.26 5.78 28.52
N ASP A 216 -6.42 6.43 28.42
CA ASP A 216 -6.76 7.54 27.51
C ASP A 216 -5.80 8.76 27.47
N HIS A 217 -4.85 8.87 28.41
CA HIS A 217 -3.90 9.97 28.52
C HIS A 217 -2.44 9.52 28.34
N VAL A 218 -2.18 8.24 28.10
CA VAL A 218 -0.83 7.68 27.97
C VAL A 218 -0.47 7.60 26.48
N LEU A 219 0.51 8.41 26.07
CA LEU A 219 1.03 8.42 24.70
C LEU A 219 1.97 7.22 24.46
N ALA A 220 2.86 6.94 25.40
CA ALA A 220 3.81 5.83 25.30
C ALA A 220 4.27 5.37 26.69
N ASN A 221 4.70 4.10 26.79
CA ASN A 221 5.31 3.54 27.99
C ASN A 221 6.63 2.80 27.70
N ALA A 222 7.19 3.00 26.52
CA ALA A 222 8.45 2.41 26.10
C ALA A 222 9.12 3.28 25.05
N THR A 223 10.38 2.96 24.75
CA THR A 223 11.07 3.48 23.56
C THR A 223 10.51 2.84 22.30
N GLY A 224 10.45 3.60 21.21
CA GLY A 224 9.91 3.16 19.93
C GLY A 224 9.46 4.35 19.09
N GLU A 225 8.93 4.06 17.90
CA GLU A 225 8.49 5.06 16.94
C GLU A 225 6.98 4.98 16.72
N GLY A 226 6.39 6.02 16.15
CA GLY A 226 5.01 6.01 15.67
C GLY A 226 3.95 6.00 16.75
N TYR A 227 4.20 6.55 17.94
CA TYR A 227 3.19 6.67 18.98
C TYR A 227 2.23 7.82 18.68
N VAL A 228 0.93 7.55 18.75
CA VAL A 228 -0.11 8.56 18.52
C VAL A 228 -1.08 8.62 19.69
N LEU A 229 -1.34 9.84 20.16
CA LEU A 229 -2.43 10.14 21.09
C LEU A 229 -3.30 11.24 20.48
N GLN A 230 -4.61 11.06 20.52
CA GLN A 230 -5.60 12.01 20.04
C GLN A 230 -6.81 12.06 20.98
N HIS A 231 -6.71 12.87 22.03
CA HIS A 231 -7.74 12.91 23.06
C HIS A 231 -8.42 14.28 23.18
N GLN A 232 -9.74 14.28 23.31
CA GLN A 232 -10.51 15.51 23.49
C GLN A 232 -10.24 16.13 24.87
N LEU A 233 -9.81 17.40 24.91
CA LEU A 233 -9.42 18.11 26.15
C LEU A 233 -10.52 18.09 27.22
N GLY A 234 -11.79 18.25 26.83
CA GLY A 234 -12.92 18.22 27.76
C GLY A 234 -13.24 16.84 28.34
N LYS A 235 -12.59 15.76 27.85
CA LYS A 235 -12.67 14.40 28.42
C LYS A 235 -11.45 14.07 29.29
N MET A 236 -10.38 14.85 29.21
CA MET A 236 -9.21 14.70 30.08
C MET A 236 -9.51 15.28 31.46
N ASP A 237 -8.84 14.76 32.49
CA ASP A 237 -8.91 15.34 33.83
C ASP A 237 -8.16 16.68 33.89
N THR A 238 -8.72 17.66 34.60
CA THR A 238 -8.01 18.91 34.91
C THR A 238 -7.17 18.72 36.16
N THR A 239 -5.88 19.04 36.07
CA THR A 239 -5.03 19.19 37.25
C THR A 239 -5.07 20.62 37.73
N THR A 240 -5.58 20.82 38.94
CA THR A 240 -5.71 22.15 39.57
C THR A 240 -4.45 22.55 40.32
N VAL A 241 -3.91 23.72 40.01
CA VAL A 241 -2.76 24.33 40.68
C VAL A 241 -3.22 25.11 41.92
N GLY A 242 -2.34 25.22 42.92
CA GLY A 242 -2.68 25.90 44.17
C GLY A 242 -2.94 27.40 43.99
N GLY A 243 -4.21 27.81 43.97
CA GLY A 243 -4.61 29.22 43.90
C GLY A 243 -5.27 29.66 42.59
N SER A 244 -5.46 28.73 41.65
CA SER A 244 -6.31 28.87 40.47
C SER A 244 -7.80 28.75 40.81
N ASP A 245 -8.65 28.91 39.80
CA ASP A 245 -10.10 28.75 39.93
C ASP A 245 -10.62 27.31 39.76
N GLY A 246 -9.77 26.39 39.29
CA GLY A 246 -10.11 24.98 39.12
C GLY A 246 -10.80 24.64 37.79
N GLU A 247 -10.94 25.61 36.88
CA GLU A 247 -11.61 25.46 35.59
C GLU A 247 -10.61 25.63 34.43
N PHE A 248 -10.63 24.70 33.47
CA PHE A 248 -9.85 24.85 32.24
C PHE A 248 -10.70 25.59 31.19
N ASP A 249 -10.54 26.91 31.12
CA ASP A 249 -11.40 27.81 30.35
C ASP A 249 -10.72 28.45 29.13
N ASN A 250 -9.38 28.35 29.02
CA ASN A 250 -8.62 28.74 27.86
C ASN A 250 -7.33 27.92 27.70
N MET A 251 -6.60 28.16 26.61
CA MET A 251 -5.25 27.62 26.41
C MET A 251 -4.27 28.78 26.22
N ALA A 252 -3.28 28.87 27.10
CA ALA A 252 -2.28 29.92 27.11
C ALA A 252 -0.89 29.41 26.68
N SER A 253 -0.56 28.15 26.98
CA SER A 253 0.73 27.57 26.64
C SER A 253 0.70 26.05 26.53
N VAL A 254 1.72 25.50 25.88
CA VAL A 254 2.08 24.09 25.93
C VAL A 254 3.36 23.95 26.75
N GLU A 255 3.38 23.01 27.68
CA GLU A 255 4.57 22.68 28.45
C GLU A 255 4.94 21.22 28.26
N ILE A 256 6.23 20.94 28.13
CA ILE A 256 6.78 19.58 28.15
C ILE A 256 7.66 19.49 29.39
N VAL A 257 7.25 18.66 30.34
CA VAL A 257 7.88 18.52 31.65
C VAL A 257 8.48 17.14 31.77
N VAL A 258 9.79 17.07 31.97
CA VAL A 258 10.49 15.80 32.22
C VAL A 258 10.81 15.69 33.70
N MET A 259 10.54 14.54 34.29
CA MET A 259 10.68 14.25 35.72
C MET A 259 11.36 12.90 35.97
N ASP A 260 12.04 12.79 37.11
CA ASP A 260 12.47 11.54 37.77
C ASP A 260 13.41 10.58 37.01
N GLY A 261 13.74 10.89 35.76
CA GLY A 261 14.70 10.16 34.92
C GLY A 261 14.99 10.90 33.61
N ASP A 262 16.00 10.44 32.87
CA ASP A 262 16.32 11.03 31.57
C ASP A 262 15.35 10.52 30.48
N ALA A 263 14.96 11.42 29.59
CA ALA A 263 14.14 11.13 28.41
C ALA A 263 14.63 11.92 27.18
N ASP A 264 14.34 11.38 26.00
CA ASP A 264 14.58 11.95 24.67
C ASP A 264 13.39 11.58 23.76
N VAL A 265 12.63 12.60 23.33
CA VAL A 265 11.36 12.44 22.61
C VAL A 265 11.31 13.40 21.41
N SER A 266 11.05 12.86 20.23
CA SER A 266 10.79 13.62 19.00
C SER A 266 9.29 13.69 18.75
N LEU A 267 8.73 14.89 18.59
CA LEU A 267 7.30 15.12 18.30
C LEU A 267 7.14 15.64 16.87
N SER A 268 6.55 14.88 15.97
CA SER A 268 6.24 15.32 14.60
C SER A 268 4.89 16.02 14.48
N VAL A 269 4.01 15.86 15.48
CA VAL A 269 2.74 16.59 15.58
C VAL A 269 2.54 17.04 17.01
N ILE A 270 2.29 18.35 17.19
CA ILE A 270 1.74 18.91 18.42
C ILE A 270 0.56 19.79 18.01
N ASN A 271 -0.67 19.37 18.30
CA ASN A 271 -1.86 20.15 17.96
C ASN A 271 -2.87 20.12 19.12
N ALA A 272 -3.40 21.27 19.49
CA ALA A 272 -4.47 21.40 20.47
C ALA A 272 -5.66 22.24 19.94
N GLU A 273 -5.66 22.59 18.65
CA GLU A 273 -6.68 23.45 18.04
C GLU A 273 -7.77 22.68 17.31
N LYS A 274 -7.47 21.49 16.77
CA LYS A 274 -8.42 20.73 15.95
C LYS A 274 -9.57 20.18 16.80
N LEU A 275 -10.78 20.16 16.24
CA LEU A 275 -11.98 19.65 16.91
C LEU A 275 -12.22 18.15 16.69
N GLY A 276 -11.50 17.53 15.76
CA GLY A 276 -11.69 16.13 15.39
C GLY A 276 -10.35 15.45 15.21
N GLU A 277 -10.36 14.12 15.37
CA GLU A 277 -9.18 13.26 15.23
C GLU A 277 -8.74 13.19 13.76
N TYR A 278 -7.43 13.00 13.55
CA TYR A 278 -6.89 12.55 12.28
C TYR A 278 -7.27 11.09 12.08
N THR A 279 -7.82 10.79 10.90
CA THR A 279 -8.03 9.41 10.43
C THR A 279 -6.75 8.92 9.78
N LEU A 280 -6.09 7.96 10.43
CA LEU A 280 -4.80 7.41 10.04
C LEU A 280 -4.94 6.17 9.16
N GLY A 281 -6.13 5.90 8.63
CA GLY A 281 -6.42 4.83 7.67
C GLY A 281 -7.54 3.91 8.14
N GLU A 282 -7.85 2.92 7.31
CA GLU A 282 -8.82 1.87 7.62
C GLU A 282 -8.14 0.49 7.61
N GLN A 283 -8.59 -0.38 8.52
CA GLN A 283 -8.08 -1.73 8.68
C GLN A 283 -9.22 -2.75 8.62
N ARG A 284 -8.99 -3.86 7.92
CA ARG A 284 -9.81 -5.07 7.98
C ARG A 284 -9.46 -5.91 9.19
N VAL A 285 -10.46 -6.22 10.00
CA VAL A 285 -10.32 -6.99 11.25
C VAL A 285 -11.37 -8.10 11.31
N ASP A 286 -11.05 -9.16 12.05
CA ASP A 286 -12.02 -10.20 12.42
C ASP A 286 -12.65 -9.78 13.77
N THR A 287 -13.97 -9.59 13.82
CA THR A 287 -14.67 -9.24 15.07
C THR A 287 -15.58 -10.33 15.61
N ASP A 288 -15.76 -11.44 14.89
CA ASP A 288 -16.63 -12.56 15.30
C ASP A 288 -15.91 -13.91 15.46
N ASP A 289 -14.56 -13.89 15.37
CA ASP A 289 -13.63 -15.00 15.55
C ASP A 289 -13.82 -16.13 14.53
N ASP A 290 -14.33 -15.83 13.33
CA ASP A 290 -14.50 -16.81 12.25
C ASP A 290 -13.25 -17.00 11.37
N GLY A 291 -12.23 -16.16 11.57
CA GLY A 291 -10.96 -16.15 10.85
C GLY A 291 -10.95 -15.30 9.58
N GLU A 292 -12.08 -14.72 9.18
CA GLU A 292 -12.21 -13.81 8.05
C GLU A 292 -12.08 -12.35 8.54
N LYS A 293 -11.29 -11.54 7.83
CA LYS A 293 -11.12 -10.11 8.14
C LYS A 293 -12.07 -9.30 7.25
N ASP A 294 -13.36 -9.33 7.52
CA ASP A 294 -14.39 -8.69 6.69
C ASP A 294 -14.93 -7.37 7.27
N ASP A 295 -14.72 -7.09 8.55
CA ASP A 295 -15.10 -5.84 9.22
C ASP A 295 -14.05 -4.73 9.04
N THR A 296 -14.52 -3.48 8.94
CA THR A 296 -13.66 -2.29 8.81
C THR A 296 -13.56 -1.52 10.12
N ARG A 297 -12.33 -1.20 10.54
CA ARG A 297 -12.02 -0.34 11.69
C ARG A 297 -11.19 0.86 11.25
N THR A 298 -11.63 2.06 11.61
CA THR A 298 -10.84 3.29 11.44
C THR A 298 -9.72 3.33 12.48
N ILE A 299 -8.51 3.68 12.05
CA ILE A 299 -7.34 3.85 12.91
C ILE A 299 -7.19 5.34 13.26
N THR A 300 -7.03 5.64 14.55
CA THR A 300 -6.82 7.02 15.06
C THR A 300 -5.65 7.12 16.03
N GLU A 301 -5.37 6.09 16.83
CA GLU A 301 -4.26 6.09 17.81
C GLU A 301 -3.38 4.82 17.65
N PRO A 302 -2.64 4.67 16.53
CA PRO A 302 -1.70 3.56 16.36
C PRO A 302 -0.42 3.74 17.19
N SER A 303 0.35 2.65 17.30
CA SER A 303 1.69 2.64 17.88
C SER A 303 2.61 1.79 17.01
N GLY A 304 3.79 2.30 16.66
CA GLY A 304 4.68 1.66 15.69
C GLY A 304 4.08 1.59 14.28
N THR A 305 4.68 0.74 13.44
CA THR A 305 4.12 0.44 12.12
C THR A 305 2.78 -0.26 12.25
N TYR A 306 1.78 0.26 11.55
CA TYR A 306 0.43 -0.29 11.50
C TYR A 306 0.00 -0.51 10.06
N TRP A 307 -0.89 -1.48 9.86
CA TRP A 307 -1.27 -1.97 8.53
C TRP A 307 -2.70 -1.56 8.18
N VAL A 308 -2.86 -0.95 7.01
CA VAL A 308 -4.11 -0.44 6.44
C VAL A 308 -4.44 -1.12 5.11
N THR A 309 -5.68 -0.94 4.65
CA THR A 309 -6.14 -1.49 3.38
C THR A 309 -5.55 -0.77 2.16
N GLY A 310 -5.13 0.49 2.32
CA GLY A 310 -4.58 1.31 1.24
C GLY A 310 -4.36 2.75 1.66
N TYR A 311 -3.48 3.46 0.94
CA TYR A 311 -3.15 4.88 1.20
C TYR A 311 -4.36 5.81 1.01
N ASP A 312 -5.31 5.45 0.14
CA ASP A 312 -6.53 6.19 -0.13
C ASP A 312 -7.54 6.17 1.03
N THR A 313 -7.32 5.31 2.03
CA THR A 313 -8.14 5.25 3.25
C THR A 313 -7.71 6.23 4.34
N LEU A 314 -6.56 6.89 4.16
CA LEU A 314 -6.15 8.00 5.01
C LEU A 314 -7.16 9.14 4.92
N GLY A 315 -7.35 9.86 6.03
CA GLY A 315 -8.26 11.02 6.05
C GLY A 315 -7.84 12.12 5.06
N GLU A 316 -8.79 12.97 4.66
CA GLU A 316 -8.60 14.04 3.66
C GLU A 316 -7.39 14.95 3.92
N THR A 317 -7.02 15.14 5.20
CA THR A 317 -5.83 15.90 5.61
C THR A 317 -4.53 15.35 5.02
N PHE A 318 -4.47 14.06 4.69
CA PHE A 318 -3.29 13.39 4.14
C PHE A 318 -3.30 13.26 2.62
N SER A 319 -4.28 13.84 1.92
CA SER A 319 -4.45 13.69 0.46
C SER A 319 -3.24 14.15 -0.40
N ASN A 320 -2.37 15.00 0.15
CA ASN A 320 -1.11 15.42 -0.47
C ASN A 320 0.09 15.10 0.44
N ALA A 321 -0.04 14.12 1.33
CA ALA A 321 1.04 13.73 2.22
C ALA A 321 2.10 12.91 1.49
N THR A 322 3.31 12.99 2.02
CA THR A 322 4.42 12.11 1.70
C THR A 322 4.60 11.15 2.88
N ILE A 323 4.73 9.86 2.62
CA ILE A 323 4.96 8.84 3.64
C ILE A 323 6.35 8.28 3.40
N ALA A 324 7.21 8.34 4.41
CA ALA A 324 8.53 7.72 4.36
C ALA A 324 8.49 6.28 4.88
N GLY A 325 9.33 5.39 4.32
CA GLY A 325 9.51 4.02 4.83
C GLY A 325 8.25 3.17 4.82
N SER A 326 7.37 3.33 3.83
CA SER A 326 6.12 2.57 3.79
C SER A 326 6.33 1.15 3.24
N GLU A 327 5.64 0.18 3.82
CA GLU A 327 5.72 -1.22 3.42
C GLU A 327 4.47 -1.62 2.61
N VAL A 328 4.64 -2.42 1.56
CA VAL A 328 3.54 -2.93 0.74
C VAL A 328 3.77 -4.41 0.46
N ALA A 329 2.81 -5.26 0.84
CA ALA A 329 2.77 -6.65 0.42
C ALA A 329 2.42 -6.71 -1.09
N MET A 330 3.32 -7.26 -1.90
CA MET A 330 3.19 -7.29 -3.36
C MET A 330 3.43 -8.67 -3.94
N ILE A 331 2.88 -8.89 -5.13
CA ILE A 331 3.14 -10.08 -5.95
C ILE A 331 3.58 -9.63 -7.35
N PHE A 332 4.76 -10.09 -7.77
CA PHE A 332 5.28 -9.97 -9.13
C PHE A 332 5.00 -11.27 -9.86
N ASP A 333 3.87 -11.37 -10.56
CA ASP A 333 3.44 -12.63 -11.18
C ASP A 333 3.25 -12.57 -12.68
N ALA A 334 3.12 -13.74 -13.28
CA ALA A 334 2.99 -13.87 -14.73
C ALA A 334 1.77 -13.10 -15.29
N SER A 335 0.68 -13.02 -14.52
CA SER A 335 -0.52 -12.26 -14.89
C SER A 335 -0.34 -10.75 -14.92
N SER A 336 0.69 -10.23 -14.23
CA SER A 336 1.01 -8.81 -14.17
C SER A 336 2.01 -8.37 -15.26
N LEU A 337 2.55 -9.32 -16.04
CA LEU A 337 3.51 -9.03 -17.11
C LEU A 337 2.85 -8.27 -18.27
N GLU A 338 3.48 -7.19 -18.70
CA GLU A 338 3.02 -6.38 -19.85
C GLU A 338 3.92 -6.51 -21.08
N THR A 339 5.16 -6.98 -20.90
CA THR A 339 6.16 -7.02 -21.98
C THR A 339 6.04 -8.30 -22.81
N GLU A 340 5.89 -8.16 -24.14
CA GLU A 340 5.72 -9.29 -25.08
C GLU A 340 6.83 -10.36 -24.96
N THR A 341 8.07 -9.97 -24.64
CA THR A 341 9.19 -10.91 -24.54
C THR A 341 9.22 -11.74 -23.25
N ASP A 342 8.36 -11.42 -22.28
CA ASP A 342 8.43 -11.99 -20.94
C ASP A 342 7.50 -13.19 -20.75
N ALA A 343 6.73 -13.54 -21.77
CA ALA A 343 5.98 -14.79 -21.80
C ALA A 343 6.06 -15.49 -23.16
N ARG A 344 6.18 -16.82 -23.14
CA ARG A 344 6.10 -17.65 -24.33
C ARG A 344 5.37 -18.95 -24.03
N ILE A 345 4.32 -19.24 -24.79
CA ILE A 345 3.58 -20.50 -24.72
C ILE A 345 3.61 -21.17 -26.09
N GLU A 346 4.07 -22.41 -26.14
CA GLU A 346 4.12 -23.23 -27.36
C GLU A 346 3.35 -24.54 -27.17
N PHE A 347 2.59 -24.95 -28.19
CA PHE A 347 1.85 -26.20 -28.18
C PHE A 347 2.39 -27.19 -29.20
N THR A 348 2.81 -28.36 -28.73
CA THR A 348 3.23 -29.49 -29.55
C THR A 348 2.14 -30.56 -29.58
N ASP A 349 1.73 -31.00 -30.77
CA ASP A 349 0.71 -32.07 -30.93
C ASP A 349 1.33 -33.45 -30.65
N ASP A 350 0.92 -34.11 -29.57
CA ASP A 350 1.39 -35.47 -29.22
C ASP A 350 0.61 -36.57 -29.98
N ARG A 351 -0.43 -36.22 -30.76
CA ARG A 351 -1.17 -37.18 -31.60
C ARG A 351 -0.40 -37.66 -32.83
N GLY A 352 0.86 -37.25 -32.99
CA GLY A 352 1.78 -37.68 -34.05
C GLY A 352 2.26 -39.13 -33.93
N ASP A 353 3.40 -39.46 -34.55
CA ASP A 353 3.91 -40.84 -34.75
C ASP A 353 4.22 -41.64 -33.46
N SER A 354 4.16 -41.01 -32.27
CA SER A 354 4.53 -41.63 -30.99
C SER A 354 3.42 -41.72 -29.93
N GLY A 355 2.33 -40.94 -30.01
CA GLY A 355 1.13 -41.03 -29.15
C GLY A 355 1.44 -41.45 -27.71
N VAL A 356 2.38 -40.75 -27.08
CA VAL A 356 3.07 -41.23 -25.88
C VAL A 356 2.17 -41.13 -24.66
N TYR A 357 1.24 -40.16 -24.66
CA TYR A 357 0.37 -39.85 -23.53
C TYR A 357 -1.11 -40.09 -23.87
N PRO A 358 -1.65 -41.30 -23.63
CA PRO A 358 -3.06 -41.59 -23.86
C PRO A 358 -3.98 -40.65 -23.06
N GLY A 359 -4.83 -39.91 -23.76
CA GLY A 359 -5.81 -39.00 -23.16
C GLY A 359 -5.39 -37.53 -23.13
N PHE A 360 -4.17 -37.21 -23.61
CA PHE A 360 -3.69 -35.85 -23.81
C PHE A 360 -3.31 -35.67 -25.27
N GLU A 361 -3.80 -34.59 -25.90
CA GLU A 361 -3.54 -34.32 -27.31
C GLU A 361 -2.34 -33.39 -27.52
N PHE A 362 -1.92 -32.66 -26.49
CA PHE A 362 -0.88 -31.66 -26.59
C PHE A 362 0.06 -31.69 -25.40
N ILE A 363 1.34 -31.42 -25.67
CA ILE A 363 2.32 -30.96 -24.69
C ILE A 363 2.38 -29.44 -24.83
N VAL A 364 2.36 -28.74 -23.70
CA VAL A 364 2.52 -27.28 -23.66
C VAL A 364 3.84 -26.94 -22.96
N ASP A 365 4.61 -26.08 -23.61
CA ASP A 365 5.80 -25.46 -23.08
C ASP A 365 5.45 -24.01 -22.72
N VAL A 366 5.57 -23.65 -21.44
CA VAL A 366 5.25 -22.33 -20.91
C VAL A 366 6.50 -21.72 -20.30
N TYR A 367 6.87 -20.53 -20.76
CA TYR A 367 7.95 -19.74 -20.22
C TYR A 367 7.40 -18.41 -19.72
N TYR A 368 7.83 -18.02 -18.52
CA TYR A 368 7.63 -16.69 -17.97
C TYR A 368 8.97 -16.11 -17.56
N ARG A 369 9.09 -14.79 -17.63
CA ARG A 369 10.20 -14.02 -17.09
C ARG A 369 9.62 -12.99 -16.11
N LEU A 370 9.93 -13.16 -14.84
CA LEU A 370 9.57 -12.24 -13.76
C LEU A 370 10.78 -11.37 -13.42
N SER A 371 10.52 -10.16 -12.95
CA SER A 371 11.57 -9.22 -12.56
C SER A 371 11.23 -8.56 -11.23
N LEU A 372 12.19 -8.55 -10.31
CA LEU A 372 12.16 -7.66 -9.15
C LEU A 372 13.02 -6.43 -9.48
N PRO A 373 12.42 -5.28 -9.80
CA PRO A 373 13.20 -4.10 -10.15
C PRO A 373 14.10 -3.67 -8.99
N SER A 374 15.20 -2.99 -9.31
CA SER A 374 16.04 -2.35 -8.30
C SER A 374 16.07 -0.86 -8.61
N ALA A 375 15.69 -0.04 -7.65
CA ALA A 375 15.87 1.41 -7.68
C ALA A 375 16.26 1.88 -6.28
N TYR A 376 16.76 3.10 -6.17
CA TYR A 376 17.16 3.65 -4.88
C TYR A 376 16.01 3.77 -3.88
N ASP A 377 14.77 3.98 -4.36
CA ASP A 377 13.57 4.18 -3.55
C ASP A 377 12.94 2.87 -3.04
N VAL A 378 13.38 1.71 -3.53
CA VAL A 378 12.73 0.43 -3.21
C VAL A 378 13.69 -0.60 -2.64
N SER A 379 13.23 -1.26 -1.59
CA SER A 379 13.90 -2.38 -0.93
C SER A 379 12.92 -3.56 -0.80
N TYR A 380 13.44 -4.78 -0.80
CA TYR A 380 12.61 -6.00 -0.79
C TYR A 380 13.01 -6.87 0.38
N SER A 381 12.01 -7.43 1.06
CA SER A 381 12.19 -8.49 2.05
C SER A 381 11.24 -9.66 1.78
N ASN A 382 11.59 -10.82 2.33
CA ASN A 382 10.80 -12.05 2.24
C ASN A 382 10.47 -12.48 0.79
N ALA A 383 11.39 -12.25 -0.15
CA ALA A 383 11.18 -12.63 -1.54
C ALA A 383 11.13 -14.15 -1.70
N GLU A 384 9.95 -14.66 -2.08
CA GLU A 384 9.71 -16.08 -2.32
C GLU A 384 9.01 -16.28 -3.66
N LEU A 385 9.58 -17.14 -4.50
CA LEU A 385 8.92 -17.59 -5.72
C LEU A 385 7.91 -18.68 -5.36
N THR A 386 6.63 -18.38 -5.51
CA THR A 386 5.50 -19.27 -5.22
C THR A 386 4.72 -19.61 -6.48
N ASP A 387 4.01 -20.74 -6.45
CA ASP A 387 3.05 -21.14 -7.48
C ASP A 387 1.97 -22.04 -6.86
N THR A 388 0.81 -22.10 -7.51
CA THR A 388 -0.27 -23.03 -7.16
C THR A 388 -0.27 -24.21 -8.12
N VAL A 389 -0.29 -25.43 -7.57
CA VAL A 389 -0.31 -26.66 -8.38
C VAL A 389 -1.70 -26.87 -8.98
N GLU A 390 -1.98 -26.26 -10.13
CA GLU A 390 -3.32 -26.33 -10.75
C GLU A 390 -3.72 -27.72 -11.24
N ARG A 391 -2.75 -28.61 -11.47
CA ARG A 391 -2.99 -29.91 -12.12
C ARG A 391 -2.43 -31.08 -11.31
N PRO A 392 -2.96 -32.30 -11.49
CA PRO A 392 -2.34 -33.49 -10.89
C PRO A 392 -0.88 -33.62 -11.32
N SER A 393 0.00 -33.91 -10.36
CA SER A 393 1.45 -34.07 -10.53
C SER A 393 1.87 -34.91 -11.73
N SER A 394 1.09 -35.95 -12.06
CA SER A 394 1.31 -36.82 -13.22
C SER A 394 1.22 -36.13 -14.58
N ARG A 395 0.74 -34.88 -14.66
CA ARG A 395 0.65 -34.11 -15.90
C ARG A 395 1.86 -33.22 -16.15
N TYR A 396 2.64 -32.90 -15.12
CA TYR A 396 3.86 -32.12 -15.28
C TYR A 396 4.97 -33.05 -15.77
N GLU A 397 5.64 -32.67 -16.85
CA GLU A 397 6.84 -33.33 -17.35
C GLU A 397 8.08 -32.60 -16.83
N THR A 398 8.06 -31.27 -16.83
CA THR A 398 9.13 -30.41 -16.29
C THR A 398 8.53 -29.23 -15.54
N VAL A 399 9.15 -28.89 -14.41
CA VAL A 399 9.01 -27.58 -13.76
C VAL A 399 10.39 -27.18 -13.29
N GLU A 400 10.86 -26.02 -13.75
CA GLU A 400 12.20 -25.53 -13.46
C GLU A 400 12.26 -24.00 -13.53
N TYR A 401 13.23 -23.42 -12.83
CA TYR A 401 13.47 -21.99 -12.83
C TYR A 401 14.95 -21.67 -13.03
N ALA A 402 15.25 -20.46 -13.47
CA ALA A 402 16.60 -19.96 -13.64
C ALA A 402 16.68 -18.49 -13.22
N GLU A 403 17.58 -18.16 -12.31
CA GLU A 403 17.84 -16.79 -11.86
C GLU A 403 18.95 -16.11 -12.68
N GLY A 404 18.91 -14.78 -12.72
CA GLY A 404 19.96 -13.97 -13.35
C GLY A 404 20.03 -14.13 -14.87
N VAL A 405 18.89 -14.42 -15.51
CA VAL A 405 18.84 -14.71 -16.95
C VAL A 405 18.94 -13.44 -17.80
N SER A 406 18.54 -12.28 -17.26
CA SER A 406 18.43 -11.04 -18.02
C SER A 406 17.68 -11.26 -19.35
N ASP A 407 17.99 -10.48 -20.39
CA ASP A 407 17.31 -10.55 -21.69
C ASP A 407 17.60 -11.84 -22.49
N THR A 408 18.29 -12.83 -21.92
CA THR A 408 18.65 -14.08 -22.61
C THR A 408 17.40 -14.78 -23.13
N GLU A 409 17.35 -15.07 -24.44
CA GLU A 409 16.23 -15.79 -25.05
C GLU A 409 16.00 -17.14 -24.33
N PHE A 410 14.73 -17.52 -24.11
CA PHE A 410 14.39 -18.71 -23.30
C PHE A 410 15.11 -20.00 -23.75
N GLU A 411 15.32 -20.17 -25.06
CA GLU A 411 16.03 -21.33 -25.64
C GLU A 411 17.54 -21.34 -25.38
N GLU A 412 18.12 -20.17 -25.07
CA GLU A 412 19.55 -20.01 -24.80
C GLU A 412 19.89 -20.16 -23.31
N ILE A 413 18.88 -20.23 -22.43
CA ILE A 413 19.07 -20.48 -20.99
C ILE A 413 19.54 -21.93 -20.80
N SER A 414 20.72 -22.09 -20.20
CA SER A 414 21.40 -23.40 -20.07
C SER A 414 21.51 -23.93 -18.65
N SER A 415 21.12 -23.13 -17.65
CA SER A 415 21.25 -23.46 -16.22
C SER A 415 19.91 -23.36 -15.50
N TRP A 416 19.11 -24.42 -15.65
CA TRP A 416 17.81 -24.55 -14.98
C TRP A 416 17.91 -25.39 -13.71
N SER A 417 17.19 -24.96 -12.68
CA SER A 417 17.00 -25.66 -11.41
C SER A 417 15.63 -26.33 -11.41
N SER A 418 15.60 -27.66 -11.44
CA SER A 418 14.33 -28.41 -11.44
C SER A 418 13.68 -28.42 -10.07
N VAL A 419 12.39 -28.04 -10.03
CA VAL A 419 11.54 -27.99 -8.82
C VAL A 419 10.28 -28.85 -8.96
N LYS A 420 10.19 -29.67 -10.01
CA LYS A 420 9.06 -30.58 -10.26
C LYS A 420 8.70 -31.46 -9.04
N SER A 421 9.66 -31.82 -8.20
CA SER A 421 9.39 -32.61 -6.99
C SER A 421 8.53 -31.90 -5.95
N SER A 422 8.33 -30.59 -6.06
CA SER A 422 7.42 -29.84 -5.20
C SER A 422 5.96 -29.97 -5.66
N TYR A 423 5.71 -30.31 -6.93
CA TYR A 423 4.36 -30.41 -7.52
C TYR A 423 3.77 -31.80 -7.28
N ASP A 424 3.53 -32.17 -6.01
CA ASP A 424 3.06 -33.51 -5.63
C ASP A 424 1.53 -33.64 -5.64
N SER A 425 0.81 -32.61 -5.18
CA SER A 425 -0.64 -32.61 -5.00
C SER A 425 -1.28 -31.40 -5.68
N GLN A 426 -2.41 -31.65 -6.34
CA GLN A 426 -3.19 -30.58 -6.97
C GLN A 426 -3.84 -29.68 -5.90
N GLY A 427 -3.73 -28.37 -6.07
CA GLY A 427 -4.27 -27.34 -5.19
C GLY A 427 -3.34 -26.92 -4.05
N ASP A 428 -2.14 -27.51 -3.96
CA ASP A 428 -1.14 -27.09 -2.99
C ASP A 428 -0.43 -25.81 -3.50
N GLU A 429 -0.17 -24.88 -2.60
CA GLU A 429 0.74 -23.76 -2.82
C GLU A 429 2.17 -24.21 -2.51
N VAL A 430 3.11 -23.92 -3.41
CA VAL A 430 4.48 -24.42 -3.34
C VAL A 430 5.49 -23.30 -3.47
N THR A 431 6.47 -23.25 -2.56
CA THR A 431 7.65 -22.39 -2.69
C THR A 431 8.67 -23.09 -3.59
N LEU A 432 9.05 -22.43 -4.68
CA LEU A 432 10.01 -22.93 -5.68
C LEU A 432 11.43 -22.44 -5.38
N ASP A 433 11.56 -21.19 -4.93
CA ASP A 433 12.81 -20.58 -4.50
C ASP A 433 12.58 -19.51 -3.42
N SER A 434 13.55 -19.33 -2.53
CA SER A 434 13.54 -18.32 -1.46
C SER A 434 14.85 -17.53 -1.38
N THR A 435 15.64 -17.55 -2.46
CA THR A 435 16.96 -16.90 -2.55
C THR A 435 17.01 -15.79 -3.58
N ILE A 436 15.87 -15.49 -4.22
CA ILE A 436 15.67 -14.41 -5.18
C ILE A 436 16.29 -13.10 -4.70
N GLN A 437 17.05 -12.46 -5.58
CA GLN A 437 17.70 -11.17 -5.32
C GLN A 437 17.07 -10.07 -6.20
N PRO A 438 16.88 -8.85 -5.66
CA PRO A 438 16.45 -7.70 -6.46
C PRO A 438 17.44 -7.37 -7.59
N GLY A 439 16.92 -6.75 -8.67
CA GLY A 439 17.69 -6.35 -9.84
C GLY A 439 18.07 -7.51 -10.77
N GLN A 440 17.45 -8.68 -10.59
CA GLN A 440 17.64 -9.85 -11.44
C GLN A 440 16.32 -10.27 -12.08
N GLU A 441 16.42 -10.82 -13.28
CA GLU A 441 15.30 -11.47 -13.96
C GLU A 441 15.36 -12.97 -13.68
N LEU A 442 14.17 -13.53 -13.43
CA LEU A 442 13.91 -14.92 -13.14
C LEU A 442 13.12 -15.51 -14.31
N ALA A 443 13.62 -16.56 -14.95
CA ALA A 443 12.83 -17.34 -15.89
C ALA A 443 12.24 -18.57 -15.21
N ILE A 444 11.01 -18.91 -15.58
CA ILE A 444 10.30 -20.10 -15.13
C ILE A 444 9.85 -20.87 -16.37
N HIS A 445 10.03 -22.18 -16.35
CA HIS A 445 9.67 -23.07 -17.44
C HIS A 445 8.82 -24.23 -16.93
N TYR A 446 7.70 -24.44 -17.61
CA TYR A 446 6.82 -25.58 -17.42
C TYR A 446 6.69 -26.35 -18.72
N GLU A 447 6.74 -27.68 -18.61
CA GLU A 447 6.31 -28.60 -19.67
C GLU A 447 5.23 -29.49 -19.07
N TYR A 448 4.01 -29.48 -19.62
CA TYR A 448 2.91 -30.32 -19.10
C TYR A 448 1.89 -30.73 -20.17
N LEU A 449 1.09 -31.73 -19.81
CA LEU A 449 0.11 -32.37 -20.69
C LEU A 449 -1.26 -31.70 -20.62
N VAL A 450 -1.82 -31.36 -21.78
CA VAL A 450 -3.14 -30.72 -21.90
C VAL A 450 -4.04 -31.39 -22.93
N THR A 451 -5.34 -31.35 -22.68
CA THR A 451 -6.37 -31.79 -23.63
C THR A 451 -6.67 -30.71 -24.66
N ALA A 452 -7.31 -31.08 -25.77
CA ALA A 452 -7.74 -30.11 -26.77
C ALA A 452 -8.70 -29.04 -26.22
N SER A 453 -9.60 -29.40 -25.29
CA SER A 453 -10.50 -28.44 -24.66
C SER A 453 -9.78 -27.47 -23.72
N GLU A 454 -8.73 -27.92 -23.04
CA GLU A 454 -7.91 -27.07 -22.17
C GLU A 454 -7.01 -26.15 -23.00
N LYS A 455 -6.44 -26.62 -24.12
CA LYS A 455 -5.68 -25.76 -25.04
C LYS A 455 -6.52 -24.56 -25.51
N ASP A 456 -7.80 -24.78 -25.80
CA ASP A 456 -8.70 -23.73 -26.27
C ASP A 456 -9.01 -22.66 -25.19
N THR A 457 -8.64 -22.87 -23.92
CA THR A 457 -8.82 -21.89 -22.84
C THR A 457 -7.61 -21.00 -22.59
N PHE A 458 -6.44 -21.30 -23.18
CA PHE A 458 -5.21 -20.50 -22.99
C PHE A 458 -5.31 -19.08 -23.56
N PRO A 459 -5.83 -18.84 -24.77
CA PRO A 459 -6.02 -17.48 -25.24
C PRO A 459 -7.06 -16.76 -24.39
N ALA A 460 -6.75 -15.54 -23.99
CA ALA A 460 -7.74 -14.61 -23.49
C ALA A 460 -8.87 -14.51 -24.53
N SER A 461 -10.12 -14.78 -24.11
CA SER A 461 -11.25 -14.61 -25.02
C SER A 461 -11.31 -13.14 -25.42
N SER A 462 -11.37 -12.85 -26.72
CA SER A 462 -11.37 -11.47 -27.21
C SER A 462 -12.64 -10.75 -26.73
N GLY A 463 -12.57 -10.13 -25.54
CA GLY A 463 -13.71 -9.48 -24.91
C GLY A 463 -13.67 -9.44 -23.38
N ALA A 464 -12.63 -8.83 -22.79
CA ALA A 464 -12.70 -7.97 -21.59
C ALA A 464 -11.28 -7.73 -21.03
N ALA A 465 -10.46 -6.94 -21.73
CA ALA A 465 -9.43 -6.18 -21.05
C ALA A 465 -10.07 -4.88 -20.56
N PRO A 466 -10.09 -4.56 -19.25
CA PRO A 466 -10.09 -3.17 -18.82
C PRO A 466 -8.66 -2.66 -18.96
N GLY A 467 -8.19 -2.52 -20.21
CA GLY A 467 -6.80 -2.23 -20.53
C GLY A 467 -6.72 -1.36 -21.78
N GLN A 468 -6.93 -0.07 -21.54
CA GLN A 468 -6.25 1.06 -22.17
C GLN A 468 -5.75 0.89 -23.63
N TYR A 469 -6.42 1.61 -24.53
CA TYR A 469 -5.74 2.09 -25.74
C TYR A 469 -4.71 3.15 -25.32
N ALA A 470 -3.43 2.87 -25.56
CA ALA A 470 -2.40 3.89 -25.60
C ALA A 470 -2.80 5.00 -26.59
N GLY A 471 -2.91 6.22 -26.07
CA GLY A 471 -3.17 7.41 -26.85
C GLY A 471 -3.06 8.68 -26.00
N GLU A 472 -1.91 9.33 -26.09
CA GLU A 472 -1.72 10.72 -25.64
C GLU A 472 -2.89 11.62 -26.13
N SER A 473 -3.76 12.05 -25.20
CA SER A 473 -4.36 13.40 -25.20
C SER A 473 -5.18 13.61 -23.92
N GLY A 474 -4.90 14.68 -23.19
CA GLY A 474 -5.47 14.97 -21.88
C GLY A 474 -6.99 15.05 -21.81
N GLY A 475 -7.52 14.60 -20.68
CA GLY A 475 -8.94 14.70 -20.32
C GLY A 475 -9.26 14.13 -18.94
N TRP A 476 -9.44 15.03 -17.98
CA TRP A 476 -9.89 14.97 -16.57
C TRP A 476 -11.02 14.00 -16.13
N LEU A 477 -11.34 12.91 -16.84
CA LEU A 477 -12.46 12.02 -16.52
C LEU A 477 -12.11 10.51 -16.41
N SER A 478 -10.85 10.14 -16.19
CA SER A 478 -10.44 8.74 -15.95
C SER A 478 -10.31 8.34 -14.47
N ASN A 479 -10.40 9.27 -13.51
CA ASN A 479 -10.24 8.96 -12.08
C ASN A 479 -11.56 8.56 -11.40
N ILE A 480 -12.04 7.35 -11.71
CA ILE A 480 -12.89 6.62 -10.75
C ILE A 480 -12.19 5.27 -10.51
N PRO A 481 -11.58 5.04 -9.33
CA PRO A 481 -11.02 3.74 -9.00
C PRO A 481 -12.15 2.70 -9.00
N ILE A 482 -11.97 1.64 -9.78
CA ILE A 482 -12.79 0.43 -9.70
C ILE A 482 -12.32 -0.30 -8.44
N VAL A 483 -12.84 0.14 -7.30
CA VAL A 483 -12.82 -0.63 -6.06
C VAL A 483 -13.55 -1.95 -6.33
N GLY A 484 -12.93 -3.06 -5.93
CA GLY A 484 -13.27 -4.44 -6.26
C GLY A 484 -14.77 -4.75 -6.34
N GLN A 485 -15.20 -5.32 -7.48
CA GLN A 485 -16.50 -5.94 -7.61
C GLN A 485 -16.54 -7.29 -6.88
N TRP A 486 -16.73 -7.23 -5.57
CA TRP A 486 -17.48 -8.26 -4.87
C TRP A 486 -18.97 -8.06 -5.20
N LEU A 487 -19.49 -8.80 -6.19
CA LEU A 487 -20.93 -8.91 -6.45
C LEU A 487 -21.36 -10.38 -6.52
N GLY A 488 -21.13 -11.09 -5.42
CA GLY A 488 -21.90 -12.25 -5.02
C GLY A 488 -23.18 -11.84 -4.28
N GLY A 489 -24.19 -11.32 -5.01
CA GLY A 489 -25.58 -11.31 -4.58
C GLY A 489 -26.09 -10.17 -3.69
N ILE A 490 -26.76 -9.19 -4.29
CA ILE A 490 -28.12 -8.71 -3.93
C ILE A 490 -28.69 -8.04 -5.20
N ALA A 491 -29.52 -8.79 -5.93
CA ALA A 491 -30.36 -8.26 -6.98
C ALA A 491 -31.78 -8.10 -6.44
N ALA A 492 -32.07 -7.02 -5.71
CA ALA A 492 -33.40 -6.43 -5.60
C ALA A 492 -33.38 -5.11 -4.81
N ALA A 493 -34.06 -4.10 -5.37
CA ALA A 493 -34.58 -2.91 -4.69
C ALA A 493 -33.75 -1.61 -4.65
N VAL A 494 -33.36 -1.07 -5.81
CA VAL A 494 -33.35 0.41 -6.01
C VAL A 494 -33.84 0.75 -7.43
N GLY A 495 -35.13 0.48 -7.67
CA GLY A 495 -35.84 0.85 -8.91
C GLY A 495 -37.07 1.71 -8.67
N ALA A 496 -37.12 2.49 -7.57
CA ALA A 496 -38.36 3.14 -7.13
C ALA A 496 -38.24 4.57 -6.58
N LEU A 497 -37.11 5.28 -6.72
CA LEU A 497 -36.97 6.60 -6.08
C LEU A 497 -36.59 7.81 -6.94
N PHE A 498 -36.47 7.68 -8.27
CA PHE A 498 -36.36 8.85 -9.16
C PHE A 498 -37.17 8.70 -10.46
N GLY A 499 -38.49 8.51 -10.30
CA GLY A 499 -39.48 8.74 -11.37
C GLY A 499 -40.03 10.16 -11.28
N GLY A 500 -39.62 11.00 -12.23
CA GLY A 500 -39.78 12.45 -12.21
C GLY A 500 -41.20 13.00 -12.04
N LYS A 501 -41.29 14.06 -11.23
CA LYS A 501 -42.26 15.14 -11.39
C LYS A 501 -41.83 16.00 -12.58
N TRP A 502 -42.60 16.02 -13.67
CA TRP A 502 -42.90 17.21 -14.47
C TRP A 502 -44.03 16.87 -15.46
N ALA A 503 -45.26 17.31 -15.16
CA ALA A 503 -46.32 17.48 -16.15
C ALA A 503 -47.10 18.76 -15.78
N MET A 504 -46.88 19.81 -16.58
CA MET A 504 -47.70 21.03 -16.60
C MET A 504 -49.05 20.74 -17.26
N GLY A 505 -50.03 21.58 -16.93
CA GLY A 505 -51.44 21.38 -17.27
C GLY A 505 -51.80 21.48 -18.75
N LYS A 506 -52.88 20.82 -19.13
CA LYS A 506 -54.25 21.36 -19.06
C LYS A 506 -55.25 20.21 -18.99
#